data_AF-A0A9E1ZNT6-F1
#
_entry.id   AF-A0A9E1ZNT6-F1
#
_cell.length_a   1.000
_cell.length_b   1.000
_cell.length_c   1.000
_cell.angle_alpha   90.00
_cell.angle_beta   90.00
_cell.angle_gamma   90.00
#
_symmetry.space_group_name_H-M   'P 1'
#
loop_
_entity.id
_entity.type
_entity.pdbx_description
1 polymer ?
#
loop_
_entity_poly.entity_id
_entity_poly.type
_entity_poly.pdbx_seq_one_letter_code
_entity_poly.pdbx_strand_id
1 'polypeptide(L)'
;MIRSAEVRLIDGDGENIGVVTLREAMDIAAEAGLDLVEVSPGGKPPVCRVMDFGKFLYQRAKKEKEARKQQTKIELKEIRLRPKTNDHHRG
;
A
#
# COMPACT_ATOMS: atom_id res chain seq x y z
N MET A 1 0.69 10.76 -18.67
CA MET A 1 1.28 10.43 -19.98
C MET A 1 2.76 10.13 -19.75
N ILE A 2 3.12 8.85 -19.72
CA ILE A 2 4.48 8.37 -19.47
C ILE A 2 5.29 8.70 -20.73
N ARG A 3 6.33 9.54 -20.59
CA ARG A 3 7.25 9.94 -21.68
C ARG A 3 8.52 9.08 -21.75
N SER A 4 8.65 8.10 -20.86
CA SER A 4 9.81 7.21 -20.80
C SER A 4 9.67 6.13 -21.87
N ALA A 5 10.70 5.98 -22.72
CA ALA A 5 10.73 4.92 -23.74
C ALA A 5 10.80 3.52 -23.10
N GLU A 6 11.41 3.44 -21.92
CA GLU A 6 11.70 2.21 -21.21
C GLU A 6 11.10 2.24 -19.81
N VAL A 7 10.53 1.11 -19.40
CA VAL A 7 9.91 0.89 -18.10
C VAL A 7 10.44 -0.42 -17.52
N ARG A 8 10.59 -0.48 -16.20
CA ARG A 8 10.89 -1.75 -15.54
C ARG A 8 9.61 -2.52 -15.32
N LEU A 9 9.45 -3.64 -16.01
CA LEU A 9 8.27 -4.48 -15.95
C LEU A 9 8.42 -5.58 -14.89
N ILE A 10 7.34 -5.78 -14.15
CA ILE A 10 7.10 -6.92 -13.27
C ILE A 10 5.85 -7.62 -13.80
N ASP A 11 5.88 -8.93 -13.98
CA ASP A 11 4.73 -9.68 -14.47
C ASP A 11 3.64 -9.85 -13.39
N GLY A 12 2.60 -10.62 -13.71
CA GLY A 12 1.50 -10.95 -12.81
C GLY A 12 1.86 -11.93 -11.69
N ASP A 13 2.88 -12.76 -11.89
CA ASP A 13 3.40 -13.73 -10.92
C ASP A 13 4.40 -13.09 -9.94
N GLY A 14 4.84 -11.86 -10.21
CA GLY A 14 5.80 -11.11 -9.41
C GLY A 14 7.24 -11.24 -9.90
N GLU A 15 7.48 -11.86 -11.05
CA GLU A 15 8.80 -11.98 -11.66
C GLU A 15 9.22 -10.66 -12.31
N ASN A 16 10.51 -10.32 -12.17
CA ASN A 16 11.07 -9.15 -12.81
C ASN A 16 11.49 -9.49 -14.24
N ILE A 17 10.66 -9.12 -15.22
CA ILE A 17 10.99 -9.24 -16.65
C ILE A 17 12.19 -8.35 -17.01
N GLY A 18 12.40 -7.25 -16.27
CA GLY A 18 13.52 -6.35 -16.46
C GLY A 18 13.10 -5.02 -17.08
N VAL A 19 14.00 -4.37 -17.81
CA VAL A 19 13.70 -3.11 -18.50
C VAL A 19 13.24 -3.45 -19.91
N VAL A 20 12.01 -3.05 -20.24
CA VAL A 20 11.36 -3.27 -21.53
C VAL A 20 10.79 -1.96 -22.04
N THR A 21 10.45 -1.91 -23.32
CA THR A 21 9.76 -0.74 -23.86
C THR A 21 8.34 -0.63 -23.31
N LEU A 22 7.79 0.59 -23.29
CA LEU A 22 6.40 0.80 -22.91
C LEU A 22 5.43 -0.06 -23.75
N ARG A 23 5.78 -0.28 -25.02
CA ARG A 23 4.96 -1.06 -25.96
C ARG A 23 4.97 -2.55 -25.61
N GLU A 24 6.15 -3.13 -25.41
CA GLU A 24 6.26 -4.53 -24.95
C GLU A 24 5.54 -4.73 -23.61
N ALA A 25 5.65 -3.77 -22.68
CA ALA A 25 4.91 -3.84 -21.42
C ALA A 25 3.38 -3.85 -21.60
N MET A 26 2.87 -3.08 -22.56
CA MET A 26 1.44 -3.10 -22.90
C MET A 26 1.03 -4.40 -23.59
N ASP A 27 1.86 -4.91 -24.49
CA ASP A 27 1.59 -6.17 -25.21
C ASP A 27 1.57 -7.35 -24.23
N ILE A 28 2.53 -7.43 -23.30
CA ILE A 28 2.56 -8.48 -22.25
C ILE A 28 1.33 -8.41 -21.34
N ALA A 29 0.91 -7.20 -20.96
CA ALA A 29 -0.30 -7.02 -20.15
C ALA A 29 -1.56 -7.48 -20.92
N ALA A 30 -1.64 -7.14 -22.21
CA ALA A 30 -2.75 -7.56 -23.08
C ALA A 30 -2.78 -9.07 -23.31
N GLU A 31 -1.63 -9.71 -23.52
CA GLU A 31 -1.50 -11.16 -23.67
C GLU A 31 -1.92 -11.90 -22.39
N ALA A 32 -1.58 -11.34 -21.22
CA ALA A 32 -1.98 -11.88 -19.93
C ALA A 32 -3.45 -11.57 -19.57
N GLY A 33 -4.13 -10.69 -20.31
CA GLY A 33 -5.49 -10.23 -19.99
C GLY A 33 -5.56 -9.42 -18.69
N LEU A 34 -4.48 -8.72 -18.33
CA LEU A 34 -4.31 -7.93 -17.11
C LEU A 34 -4.03 -6.47 -17.46
N ASP A 35 -4.02 -5.58 -16.46
CA ASP A 35 -3.71 -4.16 -16.66
C ASP A 35 -2.22 -3.87 -16.39
N LEU A 36 -1.62 -3.00 -17.19
CA LEU A 36 -0.30 -2.44 -16.90
C LEU A 36 -0.44 -1.28 -15.90
N VAL A 37 -0.04 -1.51 -14.65
CA VAL A 37 -0.16 -0.52 -13.58
C VAL A 37 1.22 0.04 -13.21
N GLU A 38 1.35 1.37 -13.24
CA GLU A 38 2.55 2.03 -12.74
C GLU A 38 2.56 1.99 -11.20
N VAL A 39 3.52 1.27 -10.62
CA VAL A 39 3.66 1.11 -9.16
C VAL A 39 4.64 2.12 -8.56
N SER A 40 5.62 2.59 -9.34
CA SER A 40 6.59 3.58 -8.87
C SER A 40 7.03 4.53 -10.00
N PRO A 41 6.56 5.80 -9.99
CA PRO A 41 7.05 6.83 -10.90
C PRO A 41 8.45 7.35 -10.57
N GLY A 42 8.95 7.11 -9.34
CA GLY A 42 10.20 7.70 -8.86
C GLY A 42 11.47 7.06 -9.42
N GLY A 43 11.35 5.88 -10.04
CA GLY A 43 12.47 5.17 -10.65
C GLY A 43 12.86 5.74 -12.02
N LYS A 44 14.16 5.68 -12.35
CA LYS A 44 14.65 5.82 -13.73
C LYS A 44 15.32 4.49 -14.12
N PRO A 45 14.63 3.59 -14.85
CA PRO A 45 13.29 3.71 -15.44
C PRO A 45 12.14 3.53 -14.42
N PRO A 46 10.93 4.07 -14.70
CA PRO A 46 9.75 3.91 -13.84
C PRO A 46 9.34 2.44 -13.78
N VAL A 47 8.75 2.02 -12.66
CA VAL A 47 8.40 0.61 -12.44
C VAL A 47 6.91 0.40 -12.72
N CYS A 48 6.63 -0.47 -13.67
CA CYS A 48 5.30 -0.93 -14.03
C CYS A 48 5.13 -2.41 -13.63
N ARG A 49 3.95 -2.78 -13.16
CA ARG A 49 3.59 -4.16 -12.84
C ARG A 49 2.30 -4.54 -13.56
N VAL A 50 2.29 -5.72 -14.13
CA VAL A 50 1.09 -6.32 -14.73
C VAL A 50 0.19 -6.85 -13.60
N MET A 51 -0.99 -6.27 -13.41
CA MET A 51 -1.95 -6.71 -12.40
C MET A 51 -3.36 -6.23 -12.75
N ASP A 52 -4.38 -6.89 -12.20
CA ASP A 52 -5.77 -6.39 -12.26
C ASP A 52 -5.96 -5.22 -11.28
N PHE A 53 -6.10 -4.02 -11.81
CA PHE A 53 -6.24 -2.80 -10.99
C PHE A 53 -7.55 -2.78 -10.21
N GLY A 54 -8.63 -3.32 -10.80
CA GLY A 54 -9.95 -3.36 -10.17
C GLY A 54 -9.95 -4.25 -8.92
N LYS A 55 -9.36 -5.44 -9.04
CA LYS A 55 -9.22 -6.39 -7.91
C LYS A 55 -8.29 -5.83 -6.83
N PHE A 56 -7.21 -5.16 -7.22
CA PHE A 56 -6.28 -4.54 -6.27
C PHE A 56 -6.93 -3.41 -5.45
N LEU A 57 -7.67 -2.50 -6.10
CA LEU A 57 -8.41 -1.44 -5.43
C LEU A 57 -9.41 -2.00 -4.39
N TYR A 58 -10.14 -3.04 -4.77
CA TYR A 58 -11.09 -3.69 -3.87
C TYR A 58 -10.40 -4.30 -2.64
N GLN A 59 -9.31 -5.05 -2.85
CA GLN A 59 -8.52 -5.66 -1.79
C GLN A 59 -7.90 -4.60 -0.87
N ARG A 60 -7.34 -3.54 -1.45
CA ARG A 60 -6.74 -2.44 -0.69
C ARG A 60 -7.79 -1.71 0.14
N ALA A 61 -8.94 -1.36 -0.44
CA ALA A 61 -10.03 -0.71 0.29
C ALA A 61 -10.58 -1.58 1.43
N LYS A 62 -10.68 -2.89 1.22
CA LYS A 62 -11.08 -3.85 2.27
C LYS A 62 -10.05 -3.88 3.41
N LYS A 63 -8.76 -4.03 3.07
CA LYS A 63 -7.67 -4.05 4.06
C LYS A 63 -7.55 -2.73 4.83
N GLU A 64 -7.74 -1.59 4.18
CA GLU A 64 -7.70 -0.27 4.82
C GLU A 64 -8.88 -0.07 5.80
N LYS A 65 -10.08 -0.57 5.46
CA LYS A 65 -11.22 -0.62 6.39
C LYS A 65 -10.96 -1.51 7.60
N GLU A 66 -10.30 -2.65 7.42
CA GLU A 66 -9.94 -3.57 8.50
C GLU A 66 -8.85 -2.97 9.41
N ALA A 67 -7.82 -2.36 8.81
CA ALA A 67 -6.73 -1.68 9.54
C ALA A 67 -7.24 -0.49 10.36
N ARG A 68 -8.15 0.33 9.79
CA ARG A 68 -8.77 1.45 10.49
C ARG A 68 -9.65 0.98 11.66
N LYS A 69 -10.35 -0.15 11.51
CA LYS A 69 -11.10 -0.80 12.61
C LYS A 69 -10.17 -1.29 13.73
N GLN A 70 -9.01 -1.86 13.40
CA GLN A 70 -8.03 -2.31 14.40
C GLN A 70 -7.36 -1.15 15.15
N GLN A 71 -7.11 -0.01 14.50
CA GLN A 71 -6.51 1.16 15.14
C GLN A 71 -7.44 1.91 16.11
N THR A 72 -8.77 1.74 16.04
CA THR A 72 -9.72 2.64 16.70
C THR A 72 -9.87 2.45 18.23
N LYS A 73 -9.32 1.41 18.88
CA LYS A 73 -9.50 1.24 20.34
C LYS A 73 -8.22 0.85 21.08
N ILE A 74 -7.26 1.78 21.11
CA ILE A 74 -6.39 1.92 22.28
C ILE A 74 -6.57 3.34 22.80
N GLU A 75 -7.80 3.70 23.15
CA GLU A 75 -8.01 4.78 24.11
C GLU A 75 -7.40 4.29 25.43
N LEU A 76 -6.14 4.67 25.67
CA LEU A 76 -5.51 4.63 26.97
C LEU A 76 -6.48 5.31 27.95
N LYS A 77 -7.23 4.51 28.71
CA LYS A 77 -7.90 4.98 29.91
C LYS A 77 -6.78 5.34 30.89
N GLU A 78 -6.28 6.56 30.79
CA GLU A 78 -5.44 7.18 31.82
C GLU A 78 -6.21 7.07 33.13
N ILE A 79 -5.85 6.06 33.93
CA ILE A 79 -6.27 5.99 35.33
C ILE A 79 -5.56 7.15 36.00
N ARG A 80 -6.28 8.26 36.12
CA ARG A 80 -5.88 9.44 36.87
C ARG A 80 -5.91 9.07 38.36
N LEU A 81 -4.89 8.37 38.84
CA LEU A 81 -4.68 8.15 40.26
C LEU A 81 -4.27 9.50 40.86
N ARG A 82 -5.20 10.20 41.52
CA ARG A 82 -4.83 11.32 42.40
C ARG A 82 -4.39 10.73 43.73
N PRO A 83 -3.14 10.90 44.18
CA PRO A 83 -2.81 10.65 45.58
C PRO A 83 -3.60 11.69 46.40
N LYS A 84 -4.60 11.24 47.17
CA LYS A 84 -5.13 12.06 48.26
C LYS A 84 -4.07 12.05 49.36
N THR A 85 -3.17 13.02 49.32
CA THR A 85 -2.50 13.49 50.54
C THR A 85 -3.61 14.05 51.42
N ASN A 86 -4.12 13.22 52.33
CA ASN A 86 -4.97 13.69 53.42
C ASN A 86 -4.14 13.52 54.68
N ASP A 87 -3.43 14.61 54.97
CA ASP A 87 -2.97 14.96 56.31
C ASP A 87 -4.15 14.83 57.28
N HIS A 88 -4.13 13.80 58.13
CA HIS A 88 -5.04 13.69 59.27
C HIS A 88 -4.27 13.24 60.50
N HIS A 89 -3.77 14.26 61.19
CA HIS A 89 -3.54 14.43 62.62
C HIS A 89 -4.38 13.55 63.58
N ARG A 90 -3.68 13.10 64.64
CA ARG A 90 -4.11 12.67 66.00
C ARG A 90 -4.54 11.21 66.27
N GLY A 91 -3.81 10.64 67.23
CA GLY A 91 -4.12 9.46 68.04
C GLY A 91 -2.94 9.18 68.94
#